data_AF-A0A535PRM5-F1
#
_entry.id   AF-A0A535PRM5-F1
#
_cell.length_a   1.000
_cell.length_b   1.000
_cell.length_c   1.000
_cell.angle_alpha   90.00
_cell.angle_beta   90.00
_cell.angle_gamma   90.00
#
_symmetry.space_group_name_H-M   'P 1'
#
loop_
_entity.id
_entity.type
_entity.pdbx_description
1 polymer ?
#
loop_
_entity_poly.entity_id
_entity_poly.type
_entity_poly.pdbx_seq_one_letter_code
_entity_poly.pdbx_strand_id
1 'polypeptide(L)'
;MPDLSFEVISAEVEAYSVLPTLIFKMRITNAEKAKLQELFGKPERWGETLRTFLWTHVTTVVPRFSGSTIVELPVSCTYDFEVVSAKYFSALEEGEIPLTFLFSGTIFYTGEAGNLQIGQVSWSKEATYRLPVALWKQAMDIHFPNSAWIRLQKDVFDQLYQYKITHGLITWEDVLVRLLRASGEEVKS
;
A
#
# COMPACT_ATOMS: atom_id res chain seq x y z
N MET A 1 4.94 -26.79 16.82
CA MET A 1 4.70 -25.70 15.85
C MET A 1 4.92 -24.36 16.53
N PRO A 2 5.75 -23.47 15.96
CA PRO A 2 5.98 -22.13 16.48
C PRO A 2 4.68 -21.31 16.53
N ASP A 3 4.51 -20.50 17.57
CA ASP A 3 3.39 -19.55 17.66
C ASP A 3 3.91 -18.16 17.32
N LEU A 4 3.81 -17.81 16.04
CA LEU A 4 4.30 -16.54 15.54
C LEU A 4 3.29 -15.41 15.81
N SER A 5 3.79 -14.27 16.28
CA SER A 5 3.08 -12.99 16.29
C SER A 5 3.77 -12.00 15.36
N PHE A 6 2.97 -11.16 14.71
CA PHE A 6 3.42 -10.19 13.73
C PHE A 6 3.00 -8.79 14.19
N GLU A 7 3.91 -7.83 14.10
CA GLU A 7 3.66 -6.44 14.49
C GLU A 7 4.36 -5.53 13.49
N VAL A 8 3.63 -4.61 12.87
CA VAL A 8 4.23 -3.58 12.00
C VAL A 8 4.70 -2.43 12.90
N ILE A 9 6.02 -2.23 12.96
CA ILE A 9 6.67 -1.27 13.86
C ILE A 9 6.66 0.14 13.25
N SER A 10 6.99 0.23 11.97
CA SER A 10 7.14 1.51 11.27
C SER A 10 7.00 1.35 9.77
N ALA A 11 6.78 2.47 9.09
CA ALA A 11 6.85 2.60 7.64
C ALA A 11 7.78 3.76 7.28
N GLU A 12 8.53 3.62 6.19
CA GLU A 12 9.38 4.67 5.63
C GLU A 12 9.30 4.69 4.10
N VAL A 13 9.62 5.84 3.49
CA VAL A 13 9.66 5.97 2.04
C VAL A 13 11.02 5.53 1.51
N GLU A 14 11.03 4.67 0.49
CA GLU A 14 12.25 4.32 -0.24
C GLU A 14 12.55 5.36 -1.31
N ALA A 15 13.45 6.30 -0.99
CA ALA A 15 13.72 7.47 -1.83
C ALA A 15 14.41 7.19 -3.18
N TYR A 16 15.04 6.02 -3.35
CA TYR A 16 15.85 5.69 -4.53
C TYR A 16 15.25 4.57 -5.39
N SER A 17 13.96 4.28 -5.23
CA SER A 17 13.27 3.30 -6.05
C SER A 17 12.86 3.90 -7.41
N VAL A 18 12.61 3.05 -8.41
CA VAL A 18 12.05 3.46 -9.70
C VAL A 18 10.55 3.72 -9.60
N LEU A 19 9.90 3.10 -8.61
CA LEU A 19 8.47 3.25 -8.32
C LEU A 19 8.30 3.77 -6.90
N PRO A 20 7.26 4.57 -6.62
CA PRO A 20 6.95 4.97 -5.24
C PRO A 20 6.86 3.72 -4.36
N THR A 21 7.71 3.60 -3.35
CA THR A 21 7.80 2.38 -2.54
C THR A 21 7.82 2.74 -1.05
N LEU A 22 6.97 2.06 -0.29
CA LEU A 22 6.94 2.14 1.17
C LEU A 22 7.57 0.88 1.76
N ILE A 23 8.51 1.05 2.67
CA ILE A 23 9.16 -0.04 3.39
C ILE A 23 8.49 -0.15 4.77
N PHE A 24 7.77 -1.24 5.00
CA PHE A 24 7.24 -1.55 6.32
C PHE A 24 8.22 -2.43 7.10
N LYS A 25 8.58 -2.02 8.31
CA LYS A 25 9.39 -2.82 9.24
C LYS A 25 8.45 -3.63 10.12
N MET A 26 8.53 -4.95 10.00
CA MET A 26 7.68 -5.89 10.73
C MET A 26 8.50 -6.71 11.71
N ARG A 27 8.08 -6.73 12.97
CA ARG A 27 8.59 -7.65 13.99
C ARG A 27 7.86 -8.97 13.88
N ILE A 28 8.62 -10.05 13.84
CA ILE A 28 8.13 -11.41 13.96
C ILE A 28 8.66 -11.95 15.29
N THR A 29 7.78 -12.37 16.18
CA THR A 29 8.15 -12.98 17.46
C THR A 29 7.63 -14.40 17.51
N ASN A 30 8.46 -15.34 17.92
CA ASN A 30 8.04 -16.69 18.28
C ASN A 30 7.76 -16.72 19.78
N ALA A 31 6.50 -16.63 20.16
CA ALA A 31 6.12 -16.68 21.55
C ALA A 31 5.94 -18.12 22.01
N GLU A 32 6.66 -18.53 23.05
CA GLU A 32 6.24 -19.72 23.80
C GLU A 32 4.92 -19.38 24.51
N LYS A 33 3.92 -20.26 24.36
CA LYS A 33 2.49 -20.09 24.66
C LYS A 33 2.06 -19.51 26.03
N ALA A 34 2.96 -19.10 26.92
CA ALA A 34 2.66 -18.94 28.34
C ALA A 34 2.18 -17.54 28.80
N LYS A 35 2.29 -16.45 28.02
CA LYS A 35 2.03 -15.09 28.59
C LYS A 35 1.32 -14.04 27.73
N LEU A 36 0.91 -14.33 26.50
CA LEU A 36 0.40 -13.27 25.60
C LEU A 36 -1.12 -13.04 25.62
N GLN A 37 -1.91 -13.84 26.35
CA GLN A 37 -3.35 -13.56 26.48
C GLN A 37 -3.68 -12.34 27.36
N GLU A 38 -2.75 -11.88 28.21
CA GLU A 38 -2.96 -10.68 29.04
C GLU A 38 -2.61 -9.36 28.34
N LEU A 39 -1.87 -9.39 27.23
CA LEU A 39 -1.31 -8.17 26.61
C LEU A 39 -2.10 -7.65 25.41
N PHE A 40 -2.94 -8.48 24.79
CA PHE A 40 -3.76 -8.05 23.66
C PHE A 40 -5.21 -7.89 24.13
N GLY A 41 -5.58 -6.63 24.41
CA GLY A 41 -6.94 -6.25 24.71
C GLY A 41 -7.94 -6.65 23.61
N LYS A 42 -9.23 -6.51 23.91
CA LYS A 42 -10.33 -6.87 22.99
C LYS A 42 -10.19 -6.09 21.68
N PRO A 43 -10.41 -6.72 20.51
CA PRO A 43 -10.35 -6.01 19.24
C PRO A 43 -11.38 -4.89 19.24
N GLU A 44 -10.90 -3.64 19.18
CA GLU A 44 -11.75 -2.46 19.08
C GLU A 44 -12.46 -2.49 17.72
N ARG A 45 -13.79 -2.41 17.78
CA ARG A 45 -14.67 -2.37 16.60
C ARG A 45 -14.52 -1.04 15.88
N TRP A 46 -13.62 -1.00 14.90
CA TRP A 46 -13.63 0.02 13.86
C TRP A 46 -13.62 -0.67 12.50
N GLY A 47 -14.76 -0.62 11.78
CA GLY A 47 -14.81 -1.19 10.43
C GLY A 47 -16.19 -1.48 9.84
N GLU A 48 -17.31 -1.19 10.50
CA GLU A 48 -18.63 -1.55 9.92
C GLU A 48 -19.01 -0.74 8.67
N THR A 49 -18.31 0.36 8.37
CA THR A 49 -18.66 1.28 7.27
C THR A 49 -17.66 1.34 6.12
N LEU A 50 -16.53 0.64 6.17
CA LEU A 50 -15.53 0.66 5.10
C LEU A 50 -15.44 -0.72 4.45
N ARG A 51 -15.73 -0.80 3.15
CA ARG A 51 -15.40 -2.00 2.37
C ARG A 51 -13.88 -2.18 2.36
N THR A 52 -13.38 -3.21 3.04
CA THR A 52 -11.97 -3.58 2.96
C THR A 52 -11.62 -3.93 1.51
N PHE A 53 -10.62 -3.25 0.95
CA PHE A 53 -10.11 -3.51 -0.39
C PHE A 53 -8.68 -4.04 -0.30
N LEU A 54 -8.37 -5.08 -1.08
CA LEU A 54 -7.02 -5.60 -1.18
C LEU A 54 -6.12 -4.56 -1.86
N TRP A 55 -5.15 -4.04 -1.13
CA TRP A 55 -4.18 -3.12 -1.72
C TRP A 55 -3.16 -3.86 -2.59
N THR A 56 -2.41 -4.79 -2.02
CA THR A 56 -1.40 -5.58 -2.77
C THR A 56 -1.00 -6.85 -2.02
N HIS A 57 -0.26 -7.71 -2.70
CA HIS A 57 0.43 -8.85 -2.12
C HIS A 57 1.94 -8.57 -2.08
N VAL A 58 2.59 -8.87 -0.94
CA VAL A 58 4.04 -8.82 -0.80
C VAL A 58 4.53 -10.18 -0.31
N THR A 59 5.60 -10.67 -0.94
CA THR A 59 6.26 -11.91 -0.55
C THR A 59 7.64 -11.57 0.00
N THR A 60 7.96 -12.08 1.20
CA THR A 60 9.29 -11.95 1.80
C THR A 60 9.77 -13.31 2.30
N VAL A 61 11.08 -13.53 2.22
CA VAL A 61 11.74 -14.71 2.79
C VAL A 61 12.41 -14.28 4.08
N VAL A 62 11.96 -14.84 5.19
CA VAL A 62 12.50 -14.54 6.53
C VAL A 62 13.68 -15.48 6.82
N PRO A 63 14.89 -14.97 7.08
CA PRO A 63 16.02 -15.81 7.49
C PRO A 63 15.76 -16.50 8.83
N ARG A 64 16.56 -17.52 9.15
CA ARG A 64 16.51 -18.20 10.46
C ARG A 64 16.70 -17.18 11.59
N PHE A 65 15.83 -17.22 12.59
CA PHE A 65 15.94 -16.42 13.80
C PHE A 65 15.58 -17.24 15.05
N SER A 66 15.88 -16.67 16.23
CA SER A 66 15.46 -17.19 17.54
C SER A 66 14.85 -16.05 18.35
N GLY A 67 13.75 -16.31 19.05
CA GLY A 67 13.00 -15.29 19.80
C GLY A 67 12.25 -14.33 18.88
N SER A 68 12.93 -13.32 18.35
CA SER A 68 12.33 -12.31 17.47
C SER A 68 13.27 -11.84 16.36
N THR A 69 12.71 -11.39 15.25
CA THR A 69 13.43 -10.73 14.16
C THR A 69 12.64 -9.56 13.60
N ILE A 70 13.31 -8.66 12.89
CA ILE A 70 12.69 -7.58 12.12
C ILE A 70 12.95 -7.85 10.64
N VAL A 71 11.91 -7.74 9.84
CA VAL A 71 11.98 -7.87 8.39
C VAL A 71 11.39 -6.65 7.71
N GLU A 72 11.90 -6.36 6.52
CA GLU A 72 11.42 -5.29 5.67
C GLU A 72 10.47 -5.84 4.62
N LEU A 73 9.35 -5.14 4.42
CA LEU A 73 8.31 -5.45 3.46
C LEU A 73 8.20 -4.26 2.48
N PRO A 74 8.88 -4.31 1.33
CA PRO A 74 8.75 -3.27 0.31
C PRO A 74 7.41 -3.41 -0.40
N VAL A 75 6.60 -2.36 -0.32
CA VAL A 75 5.28 -2.24 -0.94
C VAL A 75 5.37 -1.19 -2.04
N SER A 76 5.40 -1.63 -3.30
CA SER A 76 5.33 -0.73 -4.44
C SER A 76 3.93 -0.11 -4.54
N CYS A 77 3.91 1.21 -4.51
CA CYS A 77 2.74 2.05 -4.60
C CYS A 77 2.58 2.47 -6.07
N THR A 78 1.53 1.99 -6.73
CA THR A 78 1.19 2.40 -8.10
C THR A 78 0.17 3.53 -8.08
N TYR A 79 0.15 4.33 -9.15
CA TYR A 79 -0.86 5.39 -9.36
C TYR A 79 -2.27 4.84 -9.68
N ASP A 80 -2.40 3.54 -9.95
CA ASP A 80 -3.67 2.93 -10.36
C ASP A 80 -4.52 2.61 -9.12
N PHE A 81 -5.05 3.68 -8.50
CA PHE A 81 -5.80 3.64 -7.25
C PHE A 81 -7.28 3.97 -7.45
N GLU A 82 -7.91 3.43 -8.50
CA GLU A 82 -9.25 3.89 -8.86
C GLU A 82 -10.42 3.33 -8.02
N VAL A 83 -10.29 2.33 -7.14
CA VAL A 83 -11.54 1.74 -6.63
C VAL A 83 -12.18 2.46 -5.42
N VAL A 84 -11.43 3.14 -4.53
CA VAL A 84 -12.04 3.94 -3.41
C VAL A 84 -11.15 5.10 -2.95
N SER A 85 -9.85 5.00 -3.19
CA SER A 85 -8.85 5.68 -2.39
C SER A 85 -8.35 6.99 -2.98
N ALA A 86 -8.56 7.25 -4.28
CA ALA A 86 -8.32 8.58 -4.81
C ALA A 86 -9.20 9.62 -4.09
N LYS A 87 -10.49 9.32 -3.83
CA LYS A 87 -11.36 10.21 -3.03
C LYS A 87 -11.01 10.23 -1.54
N TYR A 88 -10.58 9.12 -0.97
CA TYR A 88 -10.22 9.06 0.46
C TYR A 88 -8.86 9.74 0.72
N PHE A 89 -7.83 9.44 -0.06
CA PHE A 89 -6.45 9.95 0.14
C PHE A 89 -6.21 11.35 -0.42
N SER A 90 -6.93 11.79 -1.47
CA SER A 90 -6.83 13.19 -1.92
C SER A 90 -7.69 14.14 -1.07
N ALA A 91 -8.78 13.66 -0.47
CA ALA A 91 -9.59 14.48 0.45
C ALA A 91 -9.02 14.55 1.86
N LEU A 92 -8.15 13.62 2.26
CA LEU A 92 -7.43 13.69 3.52
C LEU A 92 -6.22 14.62 3.36
N GLU A 93 -6.41 15.88 3.73
CA GLU A 93 -5.29 16.82 3.91
C GLU A 93 -4.33 16.28 4.98
N GLU A 94 -4.90 15.73 6.06
CA GLU A 94 -4.22 15.15 7.21
C GLU A 94 -4.89 13.83 7.65
N GLY A 95 -4.18 13.02 8.44
CA GLY A 95 -4.74 11.81 9.07
C GLY A 95 -3.96 10.52 8.80
N GLU A 96 -4.61 9.40 9.13
CA GLU A 96 -4.01 8.07 9.12
C GLU A 96 -4.85 7.11 8.25
N ILE A 97 -4.16 6.29 7.46
CA ILE A 97 -4.75 5.25 6.62
C ILE A 97 -4.76 3.94 7.41
N PRO A 98 -5.93 3.36 7.73
CA PRO A 98 -5.98 2.04 8.35
C PRO A 98 -5.55 0.97 7.35
N LEU A 99 -4.49 0.24 7.70
CA LEU A 99 -4.02 -0.93 6.97
C LEU A 99 -4.17 -2.17 7.82
N THR A 100 -4.62 -3.26 7.19
CA THR A 100 -4.65 -4.59 7.77
C THR A 100 -3.75 -5.52 6.96
N PHE A 101 -2.77 -6.12 7.63
CA PHE A 101 -1.84 -7.09 7.06
C PHE A 101 -2.35 -8.49 7.38
N LEU A 102 -2.58 -9.26 6.33
CA LEU A 102 -2.99 -10.66 6.43
C LEU A 102 -1.81 -11.54 6.05
N PHE A 103 -1.53 -12.55 6.87
CA PHE A 103 -0.36 -13.40 6.69
C PHE A 103 -0.74 -14.79 6.20
N SER A 104 -0.01 -15.27 5.19
CA SER A 104 -0.06 -16.64 4.71
C SER A 104 1.35 -17.06 4.30
N GLY A 105 1.75 -18.27 4.66
CA GLY A 105 3.10 -18.73 4.35
C GLY A 105 3.49 -20.02 5.06
N THR A 106 4.71 -20.47 4.74
CA THR A 106 5.28 -21.71 5.22
C THR A 106 6.39 -21.44 6.23
N ILE A 107 6.35 -22.14 7.36
CA ILE A 107 7.34 -22.04 8.45
C ILE A 107 8.16 -23.33 8.48
N PHE A 108 9.48 -23.19 8.42
CA PHE A 108 10.42 -24.28 8.67
C PHE A 108 10.96 -24.16 10.09
N TYR A 109 10.85 -25.22 10.88
CA TYR A 109 11.30 -25.22 12.28
C TYR A 109 11.87 -26.57 12.69
N THR A 110 12.70 -26.57 13.73
CA THR A 110 13.22 -27.81 14.32
C THR A 110 12.21 -28.35 15.33
N GLY A 111 11.78 -29.59 15.16
CA GLY A 111 10.93 -30.29 16.12
C GLY A 111 11.69 -30.72 17.38
N GLU A 112 10.99 -31.17 18.41
CA GLU A 112 11.57 -31.58 19.70
C GLU A 112 12.62 -32.70 19.55
N ALA A 113 12.48 -33.55 18.53
CA ALA A 113 13.41 -34.63 18.20
C ALA A 113 14.59 -34.19 17.32
N GLY A 114 14.77 -32.88 17.08
CA GLY A 114 15.84 -32.34 16.23
C GLY A 114 15.59 -32.46 14.73
N ASN A 115 14.46 -33.01 14.31
CA ASN A 115 14.08 -33.13 12.90
C ASN A 115 13.53 -31.83 12.32
N LEU A 116 13.73 -31.61 11.01
CA LEU A 116 13.10 -30.49 10.31
C LEU A 116 11.60 -30.76 10.14
N GLN A 117 10.78 -29.80 10.56
CA GLN A 117 9.33 -29.81 10.43
C GLN A 117 8.86 -28.61 9.62
N ILE A 118 7.71 -28.79 8.97
CA ILE A 118 7.06 -27.76 8.16
C ILE A 118 5.69 -27.45 8.80
N GLY A 119 5.39 -26.17 8.93
CA GLY A 119 4.10 -25.65 9.38
C GLY A 119 3.57 -24.58 8.42
N GLN A 120 2.30 -24.24 8.56
CA GLN A 120 1.70 -23.09 7.88
C GLN A 120 1.45 -21.98 8.90
N VAL A 121 1.59 -20.73 8.48
CA VAL A 121 1.10 -19.58 9.25
C VAL A 121 -0.41 -19.72 9.36
N SER A 122 -0.95 -19.56 10.57
CA SER A 122 -2.40 -19.60 10.78
C SER A 122 -3.05 -18.40 10.09
N TRP A 123 -4.12 -18.64 9.33
CA TRP A 123 -4.95 -17.62 8.67
C TRP A 123 -5.58 -16.61 9.63
N SER A 124 -5.58 -16.90 10.94
CA SER A 124 -6.07 -15.98 11.98
C SER A 124 -5.06 -14.91 12.38
N LYS A 125 -3.81 -14.98 11.90
CA LYS A 125 -2.78 -14.00 12.23
C LYS A 125 -2.94 -12.80 11.31
N GLU A 126 -3.20 -11.65 11.93
CA GLU A 126 -3.26 -10.36 11.27
C GLU A 126 -2.51 -9.31 12.10
N ALA A 127 -2.12 -8.22 11.46
CA ALA A 127 -1.58 -7.04 12.12
C ALA A 127 -2.28 -5.80 11.55
N THR A 128 -2.51 -4.79 12.39
CA THR A 128 -3.03 -3.50 11.94
C THR A 128 -1.95 -2.45 12.04
N TYR A 129 -1.96 -1.51 11.10
CA TYR A 129 -1.04 -0.37 11.09
C TYR A 129 -1.80 0.87 10.62
N ARG A 130 -1.46 2.00 11.21
CA ARG A 130 -1.99 3.31 10.82
C ARG A 130 -0.88 4.02 10.06
N LEU A 131 -1.04 4.12 8.74
CA LEU A 131 -0.05 4.72 7.85
C LEU A 131 -0.33 6.23 7.77
N PRO A 132 0.61 7.10 8.16
CA PRO A 132 0.43 8.54 8.04
C PRO A 132 0.22 8.95 6.57
N VAL A 133 -0.81 9.73 6.30
CA VAL A 133 -1.09 10.26 4.94
C VAL A 133 0.10 11.09 4.42
N ALA A 134 0.81 11.77 5.31
CA ALA A 134 2.02 12.53 4.97
C ALA A 134 3.12 11.64 4.35
N LEU A 135 3.29 10.41 4.85
CA LEU A 135 4.31 9.49 4.33
C LEU A 135 3.95 8.98 2.93
N TRP A 136 2.66 8.74 2.69
CA TRP A 136 2.15 8.43 1.36
C TRP A 136 2.36 9.58 0.37
N LYS A 137 2.01 10.81 0.77
CA LYS A 137 2.24 12.02 -0.05
C LYS A 137 3.72 12.19 -0.37
N GLN A 138 4.59 12.02 0.61
CA GLN A 138 6.04 12.05 0.40
C GLN A 138 6.51 11.01 -0.62
N ALA A 139 6.01 9.77 -0.56
CA ALA A 139 6.34 8.75 -1.55
C ALA A 139 5.87 9.14 -2.97
N MET A 140 4.74 9.83 -3.10
CA MET A 140 4.27 10.29 -4.41
C MET A 140 5.05 11.51 -4.92
N ASP A 141 5.29 12.50 -4.06
CA ASP A 141 5.98 13.75 -4.42
C ASP A 141 7.42 13.52 -4.88
N ILE A 142 8.13 12.53 -4.31
CA ILE A 142 9.48 12.15 -4.73
C ILE A 142 9.51 11.68 -6.19
N HIS A 143 8.48 10.95 -6.62
CA HIS A 143 8.47 10.32 -7.94
C HIS A 143 7.71 11.14 -9.00
N PHE A 144 6.76 11.99 -8.58
CA PHE A 144 5.92 12.78 -9.47
C PHE A 144 5.76 14.22 -8.95
N PRO A 145 6.85 14.98 -8.87
CA PRO A 145 6.80 16.35 -8.34
C PRO A 145 5.91 17.23 -9.22
N ASN A 146 5.04 18.04 -8.58
CA ASN A 146 4.16 19.02 -9.22
C ASN A 146 3.28 18.46 -10.35
N SER A 147 3.02 17.16 -10.35
CA SER A 147 2.34 16.47 -11.44
C SER A 147 1.13 15.71 -10.89
N ALA A 148 0.02 15.75 -11.62
CA ALA A 148 -1.18 14.98 -11.30
C ALA A 148 -1.42 13.90 -12.35
N TRP A 149 -1.91 12.75 -11.93
CA TRP A 149 -2.34 11.68 -12.83
C TRP A 149 -3.85 11.73 -13.01
N ILE A 150 -4.30 11.65 -14.26
CA ILE A 150 -5.71 11.57 -14.60
C ILE A 150 -5.94 10.23 -15.31
N ARG A 151 -6.76 9.37 -14.71
CA ARG A 151 -7.24 8.17 -15.40
C ARG A 151 -8.36 8.55 -16.36
N LEU A 152 -8.25 8.09 -17.60
CA LEU A 152 -9.24 8.30 -18.64
C LEU A 152 -9.75 6.95 -19.13
N GLN A 153 -11.03 6.89 -19.50
CA GLN A 153 -11.53 5.75 -20.25
C GLN A 153 -10.82 5.69 -21.61
N LYS A 154 -10.61 4.48 -22.13
CA LYS A 154 -9.78 4.25 -23.31
C LYS A 154 -10.30 4.98 -24.55
N ASP A 155 -11.61 5.03 -24.71
CA ASP A 155 -12.31 5.74 -25.77
C ASP A 155 -12.12 7.26 -25.69
N VAL A 156 -12.17 7.84 -24.48
CA VAL A 156 -11.88 9.26 -24.24
C VAL A 156 -10.42 9.57 -24.55
N PHE A 157 -9.50 8.71 -24.10
CA PHE A 157 -8.08 8.84 -24.42
C PHE A 157 -7.84 8.79 -25.93
N ASP A 158 -8.50 7.89 -26.66
CA ASP A 158 -8.36 7.79 -28.11
C ASP A 158 -8.85 9.06 -28.82
N GLN A 159 -9.95 9.66 -28.35
CA GLN A 159 -10.41 10.96 -28.86
C GLN A 159 -9.38 12.07 -28.62
N LEU A 160 -8.81 12.16 -27.41
CA LEU A 160 -7.75 13.13 -27.12
C LEU A 160 -6.49 12.87 -27.96
N TYR A 161 -6.16 11.60 -28.20
CA TYR A 161 -5.02 11.22 -29.03
C TYR A 161 -5.22 11.65 -30.49
N GLN A 162 -6.41 11.43 -31.05
CA GLN A 162 -6.75 11.92 -32.39
C GLN A 162 -6.68 13.44 -32.43
N TYR A 163 -7.26 14.13 -31.44
CA TYR A 163 -7.18 15.58 -31.34
C TYR A 163 -5.73 16.09 -31.32
N LYS A 164 -4.84 15.43 -30.56
CA LYS A 164 -3.42 15.74 -30.49
C LYS A 164 -2.74 15.67 -31.87
N ILE A 165 -3.00 14.59 -32.61
CA ILE A 165 -2.44 14.38 -33.95
C ILE A 165 -2.96 15.43 -34.93
N THR A 166 -4.28 15.63 -35.00
CA THR A 166 -4.91 16.57 -35.95
C THR A 166 -4.40 18.00 -35.77
N HIS A 167 -4.11 18.39 -34.54
CA HIS A 167 -3.65 19.75 -34.21
C HIS A 167 -2.12 19.87 -34.12
N GLY A 168 -1.36 18.81 -34.44
CA GLY A 168 0.11 18.82 -34.43
C GLY A 168 0.73 19.09 -33.06
N LEU A 169 0.05 18.71 -31.97
CA LEU A 169 0.49 19.01 -30.60
C LEU A 169 1.52 17.98 -30.12
N ILE A 170 2.56 18.45 -29.44
CA ILE A 170 3.70 17.62 -29.02
C ILE A 170 3.43 16.97 -27.66
N THR A 171 2.89 17.74 -26.71
CA THR A 171 2.64 17.26 -25.34
C THR A 171 1.15 17.06 -25.07
N TRP A 172 0.84 16.27 -24.04
CA TRP A 172 -0.53 16.14 -23.54
C TRP A 172 -1.00 17.39 -22.78
N GLU A 173 -0.06 18.14 -22.19
CA GLU A 173 -0.37 19.42 -21.53
C GLU A 173 -0.89 20.44 -22.54
N ASP A 174 -0.29 20.51 -23.74
CA ASP A 174 -0.77 21.39 -24.81
C ASP A 174 -2.20 21.05 -25.25
N VAL A 175 -2.54 19.75 -25.31
CA VAL A 175 -3.89 19.27 -25.62
C VAL A 175 -4.88 19.76 -24.58
N LEU A 176 -4.58 19.55 -23.30
CA LEU A 176 -5.46 19.93 -22.20
C LEU A 176 -5.61 21.45 -22.08
N VAL A 177 -4.51 22.22 -22.13
CA VAL A 177 -4.54 23.69 -22.06
C VAL A 177 -5.35 24.26 -23.22
N ARG A 178 -5.19 23.71 -24.44
CA ARG A 178 -5.94 24.16 -25.61
C ARG A 178 -7.43 23.86 -25.49
N LEU A 179 -7.80 22.65 -25.07
CA LEU A 179 -9.20 22.28 -24.86
C LEU A 179 -9.83 23.13 -23.75
N LEU A 180 -9.15 23.34 -22.62
CA LEU A 180 -9.63 24.18 -21.53
C LEU A 180 -9.82 25.64 -21.94
N ARG A 181 -8.92 26.19 -22.77
CA ARG A 181 -9.08 27.54 -23.31
C ARG A 181 -10.29 27.65 -24.25
N ALA A 182 -10.47 26.66 -25.14
CA ALA A 182 -11.61 26.63 -26.05
C ALA A 182 -12.95 26.51 -25.29
N SER A 183 -13.01 25.69 -24.24
CA SER A 183 -14.21 25.56 -23.39
C SER A 183 -14.41 26.76 -22.46
N GLY A 184 -13.34 27.46 -22.07
CA GLY A 184 -13.41 28.68 -21.25
C GLY A 184 -13.99 29.89 -21.99
N GLU A 185 -14.02 29.86 -23.32
CA GLU A 185 -14.72 30.86 -24.14
C GLU A 185 -16.25 30.67 -24.14
N GLU A 186 -16.77 29.48 -23.79
CA GLU A 186 -18.22 29.20 -23.73
C GLU A 186 -18.92 29.67 -22.44
N VAL A 187 -18.18 30.04 -21.37
CA VAL A 187 -18.76 30.47 -20.07
C VAL A 187 -18.94 32.00 -19.98
N LYS A 188 -18.73 32.73 -21.07
CA LYS A 188 -19.15 34.13 -21.24
C LYS A 188 -20.27 34.23 -22.27
N SER A 189 -21.46 33.76 -21.91
CA SER A 189 -22.71 34.20 -22.54
C SER A 189 -23.83 34.30 -21.53
#